data_AF-A0AA38CQX3-F1
#
_entry.id   AF-A0AA38CQX3-F1
#
_cell.length_a   1.000
_cell.length_b   1.000
_cell.length_c   1.000
_cell.angle_alpha   90.00
_cell.angle_beta   90.00
_cell.angle_gamma   90.00
#
_symmetry.space_group_name_H-M   'P 1'
#
loop_
_entity.id
_entity.type
_entity.pdbx_description
1 polymer ?
#
loop_
_entity_poly.entity_id
_entity_poly.type
_entity_poly.pdbx_seq_one_letter_code
_entity_poly.pdbx_strand_id
1 'polypeptide(L)'
;MFIIAARKISPAEEITVSYIKNLTPLPLRETFCRQLGFRCECERCMFERSLGLAYQNLGEEIVTSYKTLVPHVPHVSPSEILYLLELVAQ
;
A
#
# COMPACT_ATOMS: atom_id res chain seq x y z
N MET A 1 -19.22 6.88 -29.58
CA MET A 1 -18.87 6.72 -28.15
C MET A 1 -20.17 6.55 -27.37
N PHE A 2 -20.28 5.49 -26.58
CA PHE A 2 -21.48 5.22 -25.78
C PHE A 2 -21.13 5.32 -24.30
N ILE A 3 -22.05 5.88 -23.50
CA ILE A 3 -21.95 5.90 -22.03
C ILE A 3 -23.06 4.98 -21.52
N ILE A 4 -22.67 3.95 -20.78
CA ILE A 4 -23.58 2.92 -20.28
C ILE A 4 -23.56 2.97 -18.76
N ALA A 5 -24.74 2.99 -18.14
CA ALA A 5 -24.86 2.93 -16.69
C ALA A 5 -24.48 1.52 -16.20
N ALA A 6 -23.40 1.43 -15.41
CA ALA A 6 -22.95 0.17 -14.80
C ALA A 6 -23.74 -0.22 -13.54
N ARG A 7 -24.60 0.68 -13.05
CA ARG A 7 -25.43 0.50 -11.86
C ARG A 7 -26.69 1.37 -11.96
N LYS A 8 -27.62 1.19 -11.03
CA LYS A 8 -28.74 2.13 -10.82
C LYS A 8 -28.19 3.49 -10.38
N ILE A 9 -28.78 4.57 -10.89
CA ILE A 9 -28.40 5.96 -10.62
C ILE A 9 -29.69 6.69 -10.21
N SER A 10 -29.64 7.39 -9.08
CA SER A 10 -30.79 8.14 -8.57
C SER A 10 -30.92 9.50 -9.25
N PRO A 11 -32.10 10.14 -9.24
CA PRO A 11 -32.23 11.52 -9.71
C PRO A 11 -31.25 12.45 -9.00
N ALA A 12 -30.61 13.34 -9.76
CA ALA A 12 -29.59 14.29 -9.28
C ALA A 12 -28.30 13.66 -8.71
N GLU A 13 -28.12 12.35 -8.79
CA GLU A 13 -26.86 11.70 -8.44
C GLU A 13 -25.78 12.02 -9.50
N GLU A 14 -24.57 12.33 -9.06
CA GLU A 14 -23.45 12.62 -9.95
C GLU A 14 -23.07 11.38 -10.78
N ILE A 15 -22.99 11.55 -12.10
CA ILE A 15 -22.51 10.52 -13.02
C ILE A 15 -20.98 10.55 -13.02
N THR A 16 -20.37 9.47 -12.57
CA THR A 16 -18.90 9.33 -12.48
C THR A 16 -18.39 8.26 -13.43
N VAL A 17 -17.18 8.46 -13.97
CA VAL A 17 -16.49 7.50 -14.85
C VAL A 17 -15.02 7.40 -14.42
N SER A 18 -14.49 6.18 -14.34
CA SER A 18 -13.06 5.98 -14.03
C SER A 18 -12.20 6.29 -15.24
N TYR A 19 -11.25 7.21 -15.09
CA TYR A 19 -10.20 7.47 -16.08
C TYR A 19 -9.06 6.44 -16.05
N ILE A 20 -9.03 5.57 -15.03
CA ILE A 20 -7.92 4.66 -14.74
C ILE A 20 -8.42 3.21 -14.78
N LYS A 21 -7.54 2.29 -15.18
CA LYS A 21 -7.84 0.84 -15.16
C LYS A 21 -8.12 0.37 -13.73
N ASN A 22 -9.10 -0.52 -13.58
CA ASN A 22 -9.60 -0.94 -12.27
C ASN A 22 -8.52 -1.57 -11.36
N LEU A 23 -7.59 -2.34 -11.91
CA LEU A 23 -6.56 -3.03 -11.11
C LEU A 23 -5.29 -2.20 -10.88
N THR A 24 -5.29 -0.90 -11.20
CA THR A 24 -4.13 -0.05 -10.96
C THR A 24 -3.92 0.18 -9.45
N PRO A 25 -2.72 -0.09 -8.90
CA PRO A 25 -2.38 0.17 -7.49
C PRO A 25 -2.52 1.64 -7.09
N LEU A 26 -2.83 1.92 -5.82
CA LEU A 26 -2.98 3.28 -5.28
C LEU A 26 -1.86 4.26 -5.69
N PRO A 27 -0.55 3.95 -5.56
CA PRO A 27 0.49 4.93 -5.85
C PRO A 27 0.48 5.41 -7.31
N LEU A 28 0.17 4.50 -8.24
CA LEU A 28 0.05 4.84 -9.66
C LEU A 28 -1.21 5.66 -9.93
N ARG A 29 -2.32 5.36 -9.24
CA ARG A 29 -3.55 6.16 -9.34
C ARG A 29 -3.34 7.58 -8.82
N GLU A 30 -2.68 7.73 -7.68
CA GLU A 30 -2.39 9.05 -7.09
C GLU A 30 -1.44 9.86 -7.98
N THR A 31 -0.42 9.23 -8.56
CA THR A 31 0.50 9.87 -9.51
C THR A 31 -0.25 10.39 -10.74
N PHE A 32 -1.14 9.59 -11.32
CA PHE A 32 -1.96 9.98 -12.45
C PHE A 32 -2.91 11.14 -12.11
N CYS A 33 -3.64 11.06 -11.00
CA CYS A 33 -4.55 12.16 -10.60
C CYS A 33 -3.78 13.46 -10.34
N ARG A 34 -2.59 13.38 -9.74
CA ARG A 34 -1.74 14.56 -9.50
C ARG A 34 -1.32 15.23 -10.80
N GLN A 35 -1.02 14.46 -11.85
CA GLN A 35 -0.73 15.01 -13.19
C GLN A 35 -1.94 15.74 -13.80
N LEU A 36 -3.16 15.34 -13.43
CA LEU A 36 -4.40 16.01 -13.81
C LEU A 36 -4.79 17.16 -12.86
N GLY A 37 -3.97 17.46 -11.85
CA GLY A 37 -4.19 18.58 -10.93
C GLY A 37 -5.19 18.31 -9.81
N PHE A 38 -5.48 17.05 -9.49
CA PHE A 38 -6.39 16.72 -8.38
C PHE A 38 -5.91 15.53 -7.54
N ARG A 39 -6.50 15.37 -6.36
CA ARG A 39 -6.35 14.18 -5.51
C ARG A 39 -7.67 13.44 -5.45
N CYS A 40 -7.66 12.13 -5.71
CA CYS A 40 -8.88 11.34 -5.66
C CYS A 40 -9.21 10.95 -4.21
N GLU A 41 -10.41 11.34 -3.75
CA GLU A 41 -10.96 11.03 -2.42
C GLU A 41 -12.11 10.01 -2.49
N CYS A 42 -12.17 9.16 -3.52
CA CYS A 42 -13.17 8.09 -3.54
C CYS A 42 -12.93 7.09 -2.39
N GLU A 43 -13.99 6.37 -1.99
CA GLU A 43 -13.96 5.41 -0.87
C GLU A 43 -12.78 4.43 -0.98
N ARG A 44 -12.54 3.90 -2.18
CA ARG A 44 -11.41 2.99 -2.44
C ARG A 44 -10.05 3.64 -2.17
N CYS A 45 -9.84 4.87 -2.61
CA CYS A 45 -8.58 5.58 -2.34
C CYS A 45 -8.39 5.83 -0.85
N MET A 46 -9.45 6.27 -0.16
CA MET A 46 -9.40 6.53 1.28
C MET A 46 -9.10 5.25 2.06
N PHE A 47 -9.74 4.14 1.69
CA PHE A 47 -9.53 2.83 2.31
C PHE A 47 -8.12 2.27 2.07
N GLU A 48 -7.62 2.30 0.83
CA GLU A 48 -6.26 1.81 0.56
C GLU A 48 -5.19 2.64 1.29
N ARG A 49 -5.41 3.95 1.45
CA ARG A 49 -4.54 4.81 2.26
C ARG A 49 -4.58 4.45 3.74
N SER A 50 -5.77 4.24 4.31
CA SER A 50 -5.89 3.89 5.73
C SER A 50 -5.30 2.51 6.02
N LEU A 51 -5.45 1.55 5.11
CA LEU A 51 -4.77 0.24 5.19
C LEU A 51 -3.25 0.40 5.18
N GLY A 52 -2.70 1.21 4.28
CA GLY A 52 -1.26 1.47 4.23
C GLY A 52 -0.70 1.97 5.56
N LEU A 53 -1.41 2.90 6.21
CA LEU A 53 -1.04 3.41 7.54
C LEU A 53 -1.16 2.32 8.61
N ALA A 54 -2.23 1.52 8.59
CA ALA A 54 -2.40 0.42 9.54
C ALA A 54 -1.26 -0.61 9.44
N TYR A 55 -0.82 -0.96 8.23
CA TYR A 55 0.31 -1.87 8.02
C TYR A 55 1.64 -1.29 8.49
N GLN A 56 1.86 0.01 8.32
CA GLN A 56 3.05 0.70 8.84
C GLN A 56 3.08 0.65 10.37
N ASN A 57 1.98 1.01 11.02
CA ASN A 57 1.87 0.98 12.48
C ASN A 57 2.09 -0.43 13.03
N LEU A 58 1.48 -1.44 12.42
CA LEU A 58 1.67 -2.84 12.81
C LEU A 58 3.14 -3.26 12.67
N GLY A 59 3.81 -2.84 11.59
CA GLY A 59 5.24 -3.10 11.40
C GLY A 59 6.09 -2.49 12.51
N GLU A 60 5.81 -1.25 12.90
CA GLU A 60 6.52 -0.56 13.99
C GLU A 60 6.29 -1.23 15.36
N GLU A 61 5.06 -1.65 15.64
CA GLU A 61 4.71 -2.38 16.87
C GLU A 61 5.43 -3.73 16.96
N ILE A 62 5.50 -4.47 15.85
CA ILE A 62 6.22 -5.76 15.79
C ILE A 62 7.71 -5.54 16.02
N VAL A 63 8.33 -4.57 15.34
CA VAL A 63 9.76 -4.25 15.51
C VAL A 63 10.05 -3.85 16.95
N THR A 64 9.19 -3.05 17.56
CA THR A 64 9.34 -2.62 18.95
C THR A 64 9.23 -3.81 19.91
N SER A 65 8.23 -4.67 19.71
CA SER A 65 8.04 -5.88 20.52
C SER A 65 9.20 -6.87 20.38
N TYR A 66 9.79 -6.98 19.19
CA TYR A 66 10.94 -7.85 18.98
C TYR A 66 12.19 -7.35 19.73
N LYS A 67 12.43 -6.03 19.71
CA LYS A 67 13.55 -5.40 20.44
C LYS A 67 13.43 -5.55 21.96
N THR A 68 12.21 -5.55 22.50
CA THR A 68 12.01 -5.73 23.94
C THR A 68 12.13 -7.19 24.38
N LEU A 69 11.68 -8.13 23.54
CA LEU A 69 11.72 -9.56 23.83
C LEU A 69 13.11 -10.18 23.62
N VAL A 70 13.93 -9.61 22.73
CA VAL A 70 15.29 -10.10 22.44
C VAL A 70 16.30 -8.94 22.58
N PRO A 71 16.69 -8.58 23.82
CA PRO A 71 17.54 -7.40 24.07
C PRO A 71 18.97 -7.53 23.54
N HIS A 72 19.40 -8.73 23.12
CA HIS A 72 20.72 -9.01 22.58
C HIS A 72 20.63 -9.85 21.30
N VAL A 73 20.01 -9.32 20.25
CA VAL A 73 20.35 -9.78 18.90
C VAL A 73 21.65 -9.07 18.53
N PRO A 74 22.81 -9.75 18.40
CA PRO A 74 24.01 -9.10 17.92
C PRO A 74 23.70 -8.48 16.55
N HIS A 75 24.18 -7.26 16.33
CA HIS A 75 24.14 -6.67 14.99
C HIS A 75 25.01 -7.55 14.09
N VAL A 76 24.37 -8.45 13.34
CA VAL A 76 25.06 -9.27 12.34
C VAL A 76 25.08 -8.45 11.06
N SER A 77 26.28 -8.06 10.65
CA SER A 77 26.50 -7.36 9.38
C SER A 77 26.05 -8.23 8.20
N PRO A 78 25.64 -7.66 7.06
CA PRO A 78 25.28 -8.43 5.87
C PRO A 78 26.36 -9.44 5.44
N SER A 79 27.64 -9.11 5.67
CA SER A 79 28.80 -9.99 5.46
C SER A 79 28.81 -11.22 6.36
N GLU A 80 28.44 -11.08 7.64
CA GLU A 80 28.40 -12.19 8.59
C GLU A 80 27.20 -13.12 8.32
N ILE A 81 26.08 -12.59 7.81
CA ILE A 81 24.94 -13.42 7.36
C ILE A 81 25.35 -14.29 6.18
N LEU A 82 26.08 -13.74 5.21
CA LEU A 82 26.56 -14.50 4.05
C LEU A 82 27.48 -15.65 4.48
N TYR A 83 28.41 -15.37 5.39
CA TYR A 83 29.35 -16.37 5.92
C TYR A 83 28.64 -17.52 6.64
N LEU A 84 27.64 -17.21 7.47
CA LEU A 84 26.86 -18.23 8.19
C LEU A 84 26.02 -19.09 7.25
N LEU A 85 25.49 -18.54 6.16
CA LEU A 85 24.73 -19.29 5.16
C LEU A 85 25.62 -20.24 4.35
N GLU A 86 26.86 -19.85 4.06
CA GLU A 86 27.84 -20.71 3.37
C GLU A 86 28.28 -21.89 4.24
N LEU A 87 28.39 -21.71 5.56
CA LEU A 87 28.76 -22.75 6.53
C LEU A 87 27.68 -23.82 6.72
N VAL A 88 26.40 -23.45 6.62
CA VAL A 88 25.27 -24.39 6.77
C VAL A 88 24.98 -25.16 5.47
N ALA A 89 25.56 -24.72 4.35
CA ALA A 89 25.40 -25.34 3.04
C ALA A 89 26.46 -26.42 2.72
N GLN A 90 27.36 -26.76 3.67
CA GLN A 90 28.31 -27.88 3.61
C GLN A 90 27.78 -29.09 4.38
#